data_AF-A0A8T7HMR6-F1
#
_entry.id   AF-A0A8T7HMR6-F1
#
_cell.length_a   1.000
_cell.length_b   1.000
_cell.length_c   1.000
_cell.angle_alpha   90.00
_cell.angle_beta   90.00
_cell.angle_gamma   90.00
#
_symmetry.space_group_name_H-M   'P 1'
#
loop_
_entity.id
_entity.type
_entity.pdbx_description
1 polymer ?
#
loop_
_entity_poly.entity_id
_entity_poly.type
_entity_poly.pdbx_seq_one_letter_code
_entity_poly.pdbx_strand_id
1 'polypeptide(L)'
;MLLISTYLLYSQFKIIEEYDAVIDNMVLEKKISQVLPDLLIDYNDLIKNIDNPLKSQKYNSDKEHIEEIFRILDGRIVNPESKIAYRGLKNIARDIIMGCDKAINDSRNGDISTYSYYYNEGSRKLYYVDMNTAQLLAYEVGFAETTQKKIQDSNRISTSIGIGIILLITFTCILFSFTFSKNVTNPLEHLLIAVEDVKRGNFSTRVEIKDTGEVEKLGSAFNEMILAISSSQSELNKERDNLSLSNIELEKKIAELEKIQKLVVDRELKMIELKRKIKEIGGKSPK
;
A
#
# COMPACT_ATOMS: atom_id res chain seq x y z
N MET A 1 -12.03 -1.21 2.69
CA MET A 1 -11.12 -0.94 1.55
C MET A 1 -10.92 -2.18 0.69
N LEU A 2 -10.28 -3.24 1.19
CA LEU A 2 -9.98 -4.46 0.42
C LEU A 2 -11.19 -5.07 -0.31
N LEU A 3 -12.31 -5.27 0.37
CA LEU A 3 -13.52 -5.85 -0.25
C LEU A 3 -14.12 -4.97 -1.37
N ILE A 4 -14.06 -3.65 -1.21
CA ILE A 4 -14.56 -2.69 -2.21
C ILE A 4 -13.62 -2.70 -3.42
N SER A 5 -12.31 -2.66 -3.20
CA SER A 5 -11.32 -2.75 -4.28
C SER A 5 -11.40 -4.08 -5.03
N THR A 6 -11.59 -5.21 -4.35
CA THR A 6 -11.73 -6.52 -5.01
C THR A 6 -13.00 -6.61 -5.83
N TYR A 7 -14.12 -6.08 -5.32
CA TYR A 7 -15.38 -6.03 -6.06
C TYR A 7 -15.28 -5.15 -7.32
N LEU A 8 -14.69 -3.95 -7.19
CA LEU A 8 -14.48 -3.05 -8.32
C LEU A 8 -13.59 -3.68 -9.39
N LEU A 9 -12.49 -4.33 -8.97
CA LEU A 9 -11.56 -5.00 -9.87
C LEU A 9 -12.25 -6.17 -10.61
N TYR A 10 -12.99 -7.01 -9.87
CA TYR A 10 -13.77 -8.10 -10.47
C TYR A 10 -14.81 -7.59 -11.48
N SER A 11 -15.53 -6.53 -11.13
CA SER A 11 -16.50 -5.88 -12.02
C SER A 11 -15.84 -5.37 -13.29
N GLN A 12 -14.67 -4.73 -13.18
CA GLN A 12 -13.90 -4.25 -14.34
C GLN A 12 -13.45 -5.40 -15.24
N PHE A 13 -12.87 -6.46 -14.66
CA PHE A 13 -12.44 -7.64 -15.43
C PHE A 13 -13.59 -8.23 -16.22
N LYS A 14 -14.76 -8.39 -15.60
CA LYS A 14 -15.94 -8.93 -16.26
C LYS A 14 -16.42 -8.08 -17.45
N ILE A 15 -16.40 -6.75 -17.30
CA ILE A 15 -16.83 -5.84 -18.38
C ILE A 15 -15.83 -5.87 -19.55
N ILE A 16 -14.52 -5.96 -19.25
CA ILE A 16 -13.47 -6.06 -20.28
C ILE A 16 -13.59 -7.38 -21.03
N GLU A 17 -13.78 -8.50 -20.32
CA GLU A 17 -13.97 -9.81 -20.92
C GLU A 17 -15.19 -9.84 -21.86
N GLU A 18 -16.29 -9.20 -21.47
CA GLU A 18 -17.49 -9.06 -22.32
C GLU A 18 -17.23 -8.18 -23.56
N TYR A 19 -16.42 -7.12 -23.43
CA TYR A 19 -16.02 -6.27 -24.54
C TYR A 19 -15.15 -7.01 -25.55
N ASP A 20 -14.11 -7.71 -25.08
CA ASP A 20 -13.18 -8.46 -25.93
C ASP A 20 -13.90 -9.60 -26.67
N ALA A 21 -14.82 -10.30 -25.99
CA ALA A 21 -15.63 -11.34 -26.59
C ALA A 21 -16.46 -10.83 -27.77
N VAL A 22 -17.03 -9.62 -27.67
CA VAL A 22 -17.81 -9.00 -28.74
C VAL A 22 -16.91 -8.68 -29.95
N ILE A 23 -15.72 -8.12 -29.72
CA ILE A 23 -14.78 -7.82 -30.80
C ILE A 23 -14.32 -9.10 -31.53
N ASP A 24 -14.04 -10.17 -30.78
CA ASP A 24 -13.69 -11.47 -31.34
C ASP A 24 -14.84 -12.08 -32.16
N ASN A 25 -16.09 -11.94 -31.69
CA ASN A 25 -17.27 -12.41 -32.40
C ASN A 25 -17.42 -11.71 -33.76
N MET A 26 -17.27 -10.39 -33.83
CA MET A 26 -17.35 -9.63 -35.09
C MET A 26 -16.42 -10.19 -36.18
N VAL A 27 -15.21 -10.64 -35.79
CA VAL A 27 -14.25 -11.24 -36.73
C VAL A 27 -14.76 -12.57 -37.27
N LEU A 28 -15.33 -13.40 -36.40
CA LEU A 28 -15.91 -14.69 -36.77
C LEU A 28 -17.15 -14.53 -37.65
N GLU A 29 -18.02 -13.58 -37.32
CA GLU A 29 -19.20 -13.23 -38.12
C GLU A 29 -18.80 -12.76 -39.50
N LYS A 30 -17.77 -11.90 -39.59
CA LYS A 30 -17.26 -11.44 -40.88
C LYS A 30 -16.70 -12.60 -41.73
N LYS A 31 -16.05 -13.59 -41.10
CA LYS A 31 -15.56 -14.78 -41.80
C LYS A 31 -16.68 -15.58 -42.43
N ILE A 32 -17.85 -15.72 -41.78
CA ILE A 32 -19.01 -16.41 -42.38
C ILE A 32 -19.38 -15.75 -43.72
N SER A 33 -19.47 -14.42 -43.76
CA SER A 33 -19.81 -13.68 -44.98
C SER A 33 -18.74 -13.78 -46.08
N GLN A 34 -17.50 -14.14 -45.74
CA GLN A 34 -16.40 -14.35 -46.68
C GLN A 34 -16.30 -15.79 -47.19
N VAL A 35 -16.52 -16.78 -46.31
CA VAL A 35 -16.39 -18.21 -46.65
C VAL A 35 -17.60 -18.72 -47.42
N LEU A 36 -18.81 -18.19 -47.20
CA LEU A 36 -20.00 -18.65 -47.94
C LEU A 36 -19.94 -18.46 -49.46
N PRO A 37 -19.47 -17.30 -49.98
CA PRO A 37 -19.20 -17.14 -51.41
C PRO A 37 -18.20 -18.17 -51.95
N ASP A 38 -17.11 -18.42 -51.23
CA ASP A 38 -16.09 -19.41 -51.62
C ASP A 38 -16.67 -20.82 -51.64
N LEU A 39 -17.49 -21.18 -50.64
CA LEU A 39 -18.20 -22.45 -50.59
C LEU A 39 -19.13 -22.65 -51.81
N LEU A 40 -19.78 -21.59 -52.30
CA LEU A 40 -20.61 -21.66 -53.52
C LEU A 40 -19.76 -21.85 -54.80
N ILE A 41 -18.56 -21.27 -54.84
CA ILE A 41 -17.59 -21.49 -55.91
C ILE A 41 -17.10 -22.94 -55.89
N ASP A 42 -16.71 -23.44 -54.71
CA ASP A 42 -16.27 -24.82 -54.51
C ASP A 42 -17.37 -25.83 -54.85
N TYR A 43 -18.61 -25.53 -54.47
CA TYR A 43 -19.80 -26.29 -54.85
C TYR A 43 -19.95 -26.37 -56.38
N ASN A 44 -19.87 -25.24 -57.09
CA ASN A 44 -19.97 -25.19 -58.55
C ASN A 44 -18.84 -25.98 -59.23
N ASP A 45 -17.64 -25.91 -58.67
CA ASP A 45 -16.48 -26.64 -59.19
C ASP A 45 -16.54 -28.14 -58.91
N LEU A 46 -17.10 -28.53 -57.76
CA LEU A 46 -17.35 -29.91 -57.37
C LEU A 46 -18.42 -30.55 -58.26
N ILE A 47 -19.55 -29.89 -58.50
CA ILE A 47 -20.61 -30.45 -59.35
C ILE A 47 -20.12 -30.76 -60.77
N LYS A 48 -19.27 -29.90 -61.33
CA LYS A 48 -18.65 -30.16 -62.64
C LYS A 48 -17.74 -31.39 -62.66
N ASN A 49 -17.27 -31.87 -61.50
CA ASN A 49 -16.34 -32.99 -61.35
C ASN A 49 -16.69 -33.78 -60.07
N ILE A 50 -17.90 -34.36 -60.03
CA ILE A 50 -18.53 -34.86 -58.81
C ILE A 50 -17.73 -35.95 -58.06
N ASP A 51 -16.91 -36.70 -58.80
CA ASP A 51 -16.08 -37.79 -58.28
C ASP A 51 -14.69 -37.32 -57.82
N ASN A 52 -14.37 -36.02 -57.92
CA ASN A 52 -13.06 -35.50 -57.55
C ASN A 52 -12.92 -35.39 -56.01
N PRO A 53 -12.03 -36.18 -55.38
CA PRO A 53 -11.91 -36.23 -53.92
C PRO A 53 -11.38 -34.93 -53.32
N LEU A 54 -10.48 -34.23 -54.01
CA LEU A 54 -9.91 -32.96 -53.52
C LEU A 54 -10.96 -31.86 -53.47
N LYS A 55 -11.82 -31.79 -54.49
CA LYS A 55 -12.93 -30.82 -54.53
C LYS A 55 -13.98 -31.11 -53.46
N SER A 56 -14.31 -32.40 -53.27
CA SER A 56 -15.24 -32.81 -52.21
C SER A 56 -14.68 -32.50 -50.82
N GLN A 57 -13.38 -32.72 -50.62
CA GLN A 57 -12.72 -32.40 -49.35
C GLN A 57 -12.73 -30.89 -49.08
N LYS A 58 -12.41 -30.07 -50.09
CA LYS A 58 -12.38 -28.62 -49.98
C LYS A 58 -13.76 -28.04 -49.63
N TYR A 59 -14.82 -28.43 -50.36
CA TYR A 59 -16.20 -28.05 -50.03
C TYR A 59 -16.61 -28.46 -48.60
N ASN A 60 -16.30 -29.69 -48.20
CA ASN A 60 -16.62 -30.17 -46.85
C ASN A 60 -15.85 -29.42 -45.76
N SER A 61 -14.59 -29.08 -46.00
CA SER A 61 -13.76 -28.28 -45.08
C SER A 61 -14.35 -26.89 -44.86
N ASP A 62 -14.82 -26.22 -45.91
CA ASP A 62 -15.41 -24.88 -45.80
C ASP A 62 -16.76 -24.92 -45.07
N LYS A 63 -17.56 -25.96 -45.33
CA LYS A 63 -18.79 -26.25 -44.59
C LYS A 63 -18.52 -26.47 -43.10
N GLU A 64 -17.56 -27.33 -42.77
CA GLU A 64 -17.17 -27.63 -41.39
C GLU A 64 -16.66 -26.39 -40.65
N HIS A 65 -15.89 -25.53 -41.34
CA HIS A 65 -15.40 -24.27 -40.79
C HIS A 65 -16.55 -23.31 -40.45
N ILE A 66 -17.55 -23.17 -41.32
CA ILE A 66 -18.74 -22.35 -41.04
C ILE A 66 -19.52 -22.89 -39.83
N GLU A 67 -19.74 -24.21 -39.75
CA GLU A 67 -20.45 -24.82 -38.62
C GLU A 67 -19.64 -24.77 -37.30
N GLU A 68 -18.32 -24.80 -37.36
CA GLU A 68 -17.46 -24.53 -36.19
C GLU A 68 -17.66 -23.09 -35.70
N ILE A 69 -17.65 -22.10 -36.61
CA ILE A 69 -17.90 -20.71 -36.24
C ILE A 69 -19.28 -20.57 -35.57
N PHE A 70 -20.33 -21.18 -36.13
CA PHE A 70 -21.65 -21.15 -35.49
C PHE A 70 -21.68 -21.79 -34.11
N ARG A 71 -20.96 -22.91 -33.91
CA ARG A 71 -20.84 -23.54 -32.58
C ARG A 71 -20.17 -22.63 -31.56
N ILE A 72 -19.16 -21.86 -31.98
CA ILE A 72 -18.50 -20.87 -31.12
C ILE A 72 -19.45 -19.70 -30.80
N LEU A 73 -20.13 -19.15 -31.81
CA LEU A 73 -20.98 -17.96 -31.65
C LEU A 73 -22.27 -18.23 -30.86
N ASP A 74 -22.82 -19.45 -30.89
CA ASP A 74 -24.04 -19.83 -30.18
C ASP A 74 -23.99 -19.54 -28.67
N GLY A 75 -22.81 -19.61 -28.06
CA GLY A 75 -22.60 -19.34 -26.63
C GLY A 75 -22.05 -17.95 -26.33
N ARG A 76 -21.58 -17.19 -27.33
CA ARG A 76 -20.83 -15.94 -27.13
C ARG A 76 -21.64 -14.68 -27.43
N ILE A 77 -22.67 -14.77 -28.27
CA ILE A 77 -23.51 -13.61 -28.58
C ILE A 77 -24.51 -13.41 -27.44
N VAL A 78 -24.29 -12.37 -26.62
CA VAL A 78 -25.11 -12.08 -25.43
C VAL A 78 -26.22 -11.08 -25.72
N ASN A 79 -25.93 -10.06 -26.54
CA ASN A 79 -26.82 -8.94 -26.84
C ASN A 79 -28.13 -9.41 -27.53
N PRO A 80 -29.33 -9.01 -27.04
CA PRO A 80 -30.62 -9.43 -27.61
C PRO A 80 -30.85 -9.08 -29.09
N GLU A 81 -30.50 -7.87 -29.50
CA GLU A 81 -30.63 -7.40 -30.89
C GLU A 81 -29.67 -8.18 -31.81
N SER A 82 -28.45 -8.43 -31.33
CA SER A 82 -27.44 -9.23 -32.04
C SER A 82 -27.90 -10.68 -32.20
N LYS A 83 -28.53 -11.27 -31.18
CA LYS A 83 -29.11 -12.63 -31.27
C LYS A 83 -30.14 -12.77 -32.38
N ILE A 84 -30.92 -11.73 -32.68
CA ILE A 84 -31.93 -11.77 -33.75
C ILE A 84 -31.24 -11.79 -35.12
N ALA A 85 -30.33 -10.85 -35.36
CA ALA A 85 -29.58 -10.77 -36.61
C ALA A 85 -28.71 -12.01 -36.85
N TYR A 86 -28.09 -12.54 -35.79
CA TYR A 86 -27.32 -13.79 -35.83
C TYR A 86 -28.17 -15.00 -36.24
N ARG A 87 -29.37 -15.16 -35.67
CA ARG A 87 -30.29 -16.24 -36.09
C ARG A 87 -30.66 -16.11 -37.57
N GLY A 88 -30.90 -14.89 -38.05
CA GLY A 88 -31.15 -14.61 -39.46
C GLY A 88 -29.99 -15.06 -40.34
N LEU A 89 -28.77 -14.60 -40.04
CA LEU A 89 -27.54 -14.99 -40.72
C LEU A 89 -27.36 -16.52 -40.73
N LYS A 90 -27.47 -17.17 -39.57
CA LYS A 90 -27.29 -18.60 -39.41
C LYS A 90 -28.30 -19.42 -40.21
N ASN A 91 -29.56 -19.01 -40.22
CA ASN A 91 -30.61 -19.69 -40.97
C ASN A 91 -30.37 -19.59 -42.48
N ILE A 92 -30.02 -18.41 -42.99
CA ILE A 92 -29.75 -18.21 -44.42
C ILE A 92 -28.51 -19.00 -44.85
N ALA A 93 -27.44 -18.95 -44.04
CA ALA A 93 -26.22 -19.69 -44.33
C ALA A 93 -26.47 -21.21 -44.40
N ARG A 94 -27.21 -21.76 -43.44
CA ARG A 94 -27.57 -23.18 -43.43
C ARG A 94 -28.47 -23.56 -44.60
N ASP A 95 -29.39 -22.69 -44.97
CA ASP A 95 -30.27 -22.91 -46.12
C ASP A 95 -29.48 -22.96 -47.44
N ILE A 96 -28.44 -22.13 -47.60
CA ILE A 96 -27.50 -22.22 -48.72
C ILE A 96 -26.76 -23.58 -48.70
N ILE A 97 -26.18 -23.95 -47.56
CA ILE A 97 -25.42 -25.21 -47.41
C ILE A 97 -26.32 -26.42 -47.68
N MET A 98 -27.55 -26.44 -47.15
CA MET A 98 -28.52 -27.50 -47.38
C MET A 98 -28.89 -27.63 -48.86
N GLY A 99 -29.07 -26.51 -49.56
CA GLY A 99 -29.30 -26.50 -51.01
C GLY A 99 -28.12 -27.10 -51.79
N CYS A 100 -26.89 -26.72 -51.43
CA CYS A 100 -25.67 -27.27 -52.03
C CYS A 100 -25.52 -28.77 -51.78
N ASP A 101 -25.68 -29.22 -50.53
CA ASP A 101 -25.60 -30.63 -50.15
C ASP A 101 -26.65 -31.46 -50.89
N LYS A 102 -27.88 -30.94 -51.05
CA LYS A 102 -28.94 -31.61 -51.81
C LYS A 102 -28.57 -31.75 -53.29
N ALA A 103 -28.15 -30.68 -53.94
CA ALA A 103 -27.74 -30.71 -55.34
C ALA A 103 -26.54 -31.62 -55.61
N ILE A 104 -25.56 -31.67 -54.70
CA ILE A 104 -24.43 -32.61 -54.77
C ILE A 104 -24.93 -34.05 -54.70
N ASN A 105 -25.86 -34.37 -53.79
CA ASN A 105 -26.43 -35.71 -53.66
C ASN A 105 -27.27 -36.11 -54.88
N ASP A 106 -28.12 -35.21 -55.38
CA ASP A 106 -28.91 -35.43 -56.60
C ASP A 106 -27.99 -35.67 -57.82
N SER A 107 -26.93 -34.88 -57.95
CA SER A 107 -25.94 -35.02 -59.03
C SER A 107 -25.17 -36.34 -58.96
N ARG A 108 -24.85 -36.85 -57.76
CA ARG A 108 -24.26 -38.19 -57.58
C ARG A 108 -25.20 -39.30 -57.99
N ASN A 109 -26.52 -39.07 -57.88
CA ASN A 109 -27.56 -40.00 -58.31
C ASN A 109 -27.92 -39.86 -59.80
N GLY A 110 -27.21 -39.01 -60.55
CA GLY A 110 -27.40 -38.80 -62.00
C GLY A 110 -28.37 -37.68 -62.38
N ASP A 111 -28.93 -36.95 -61.41
CA ASP A 111 -29.80 -35.81 -61.66
C ASP A 111 -29.03 -34.48 -61.53
N ILE A 112 -28.73 -33.86 -62.66
CA ILE A 112 -27.98 -32.58 -62.73
C ILE A 112 -28.94 -31.38 -62.91
N SER A 113 -30.25 -31.63 -63.02
CA SER A 113 -31.22 -30.59 -63.37
C SER A 113 -31.38 -29.52 -62.29
N THR A 114 -31.14 -29.87 -61.03
CA THR A 114 -31.34 -29.00 -59.87
C THR A 114 -30.13 -28.13 -59.52
N TYR A 115 -28.95 -28.41 -60.09
CA TYR A 115 -27.71 -27.73 -59.71
C TYR A 115 -27.75 -26.22 -59.95
N SER A 116 -28.20 -25.82 -61.14
CA SER A 116 -28.25 -24.41 -61.56
C SER A 116 -29.27 -23.64 -60.71
N TYR A 117 -30.36 -24.30 -60.32
CA TYR A 117 -31.34 -23.73 -59.41
C TYR A 117 -30.69 -23.41 -58.05
N TYR A 118 -30.04 -24.38 -57.40
CA TYR A 118 -29.42 -24.18 -56.08
C TYR A 118 -28.22 -23.23 -56.12
N TYR A 119 -27.44 -23.21 -57.21
CA TYR A 119 -26.37 -22.23 -57.40
C TYR A 119 -26.91 -20.80 -57.47
N ASN A 120 -27.91 -20.56 -58.31
CA ASN A 120 -28.50 -19.23 -58.51
C ASN A 120 -29.26 -18.77 -57.25
N GLU A 121 -29.97 -19.69 -56.59
CA GLU A 121 -30.65 -19.42 -55.34
C GLU A 121 -29.65 -19.05 -54.24
N GLY A 122 -28.57 -19.85 -54.07
CA GLY A 122 -27.50 -19.57 -53.12
C GLY A 122 -26.82 -18.23 -53.40
N SER A 123 -26.50 -17.96 -54.67
CA SER A 123 -25.90 -16.68 -55.11
C SER A 123 -26.79 -15.48 -54.78
N ARG A 124 -28.11 -15.60 -54.95
CA ARG A 124 -29.06 -14.55 -54.53
C ARG A 124 -29.11 -14.41 -53.01
N LYS A 125 -29.02 -15.51 -52.27
CA LYS A 125 -29.04 -15.51 -50.80
C LYS A 125 -27.79 -14.90 -50.18
N LEU A 126 -26.65 -14.86 -50.88
CA LEU A 126 -25.44 -14.13 -50.44
C LEU A 126 -25.74 -12.66 -50.13
N TYR A 127 -26.62 -12.00 -50.89
CA TYR A 127 -27.05 -10.64 -50.58
C TYR A 127 -27.66 -10.53 -49.17
N TYR A 128 -28.50 -11.49 -48.78
CA TYR A 128 -29.10 -11.50 -47.44
C TYR A 128 -28.09 -11.90 -46.36
N VAL A 129 -27.09 -12.73 -46.69
CA VAL A 129 -25.95 -13.02 -45.79
C VAL A 129 -25.20 -11.73 -45.48
N ASP A 130 -24.84 -10.94 -46.50
CA ASP A 130 -24.15 -9.66 -46.31
C ASP A 130 -25.01 -8.65 -45.54
N MET A 131 -26.31 -8.58 -45.85
CA MET A 131 -27.24 -7.68 -45.16
C MET A 131 -27.41 -8.03 -43.67
N ASN A 132 -27.59 -9.33 -43.34
CA ASN A 132 -27.70 -9.77 -41.95
C ASN A 132 -26.36 -9.62 -41.21
N THR A 133 -25.23 -9.88 -41.88
CA THR A 133 -23.91 -9.66 -41.30
C THR A 133 -23.69 -8.18 -40.99
N ALA A 134 -24.02 -7.28 -41.92
CA ALA A 134 -23.89 -5.84 -41.70
C ALA A 134 -24.79 -5.36 -40.55
N GLN A 135 -26.02 -5.85 -40.46
CA GLN A 135 -26.93 -5.53 -39.38
C GLN A 135 -26.43 -6.07 -38.02
N LEU A 136 -25.92 -7.30 -38.00
CA LEU A 136 -25.33 -7.94 -36.82
C LEU A 136 -24.14 -7.12 -36.31
N LEU A 137 -23.17 -6.82 -37.20
CA LEU A 137 -22.02 -5.98 -36.87
C LEU A 137 -22.44 -4.60 -36.38
N ALA A 138 -23.48 -3.98 -36.95
CA ALA A 138 -23.98 -2.70 -36.48
C ALA A 138 -24.53 -2.77 -35.04
N TYR A 139 -25.24 -3.84 -34.67
CA TYR A 139 -25.69 -4.06 -33.30
C TYR A 139 -24.52 -4.32 -32.34
N GLU A 140 -23.56 -5.14 -32.76
CA GLU A 140 -22.38 -5.43 -31.94
C GLU A 140 -21.50 -4.19 -31.73
N VAL A 141 -21.36 -3.32 -32.76
CA VAL A 141 -20.62 -2.05 -32.63
C VAL A 141 -21.32 -1.12 -31.64
N GLY A 142 -22.65 -0.96 -31.74
CA GLY A 142 -23.40 -0.15 -30.79
C GLY A 142 -23.33 -0.70 -29.35
N PHE A 143 -23.33 -2.02 -29.19
CA PHE A 143 -23.11 -2.66 -27.91
C PHE A 143 -21.69 -2.44 -27.38
N ALA A 144 -20.67 -2.62 -28.22
CA ALA A 144 -19.27 -2.37 -27.89
C ALA A 144 -19.03 -0.92 -27.48
N GLU A 145 -19.60 0.06 -28.18
CA GLU A 145 -19.54 1.48 -27.78
C GLU A 145 -20.14 1.72 -26.40
N THR A 146 -21.31 1.10 -26.12
CA THR A 146 -21.97 1.22 -24.83
C THR A 146 -21.14 0.60 -23.71
N THR A 147 -20.56 -0.57 -23.97
CA THR A 147 -19.67 -1.27 -23.02
C THR A 147 -18.36 -0.51 -22.81
N GLN A 148 -17.78 0.06 -23.86
CA GLN A 148 -16.59 0.93 -23.77
C GLN A 148 -16.86 2.15 -22.90
N LYS A 149 -18.03 2.79 -23.02
CA LYS A 149 -18.43 3.89 -22.12
C LYS A 149 -18.50 3.44 -20.67
N LYS A 150 -19.10 2.27 -20.38
CA LYS A 150 -19.12 1.69 -19.02
C LYS A 150 -17.71 1.45 -18.47
N ILE A 151 -16.77 0.97 -19.30
CA ILE A 151 -15.36 0.80 -18.92
C ILE A 151 -14.75 2.15 -18.54
N GLN A 152 -14.95 3.19 -19.36
CA GLN A 152 -14.42 4.53 -19.10
C GLN A 152 -15.00 5.15 -17.83
N ASP A 153 -16.32 5.04 -17.62
CA ASP A 153 -16.97 5.54 -16.41
C ASP A 153 -16.48 4.80 -15.16
N SER A 154 -16.36 3.47 -15.25
CA SER A 154 -15.78 2.65 -14.17
C SER A 154 -14.34 3.05 -13.83
N ASN A 155 -13.52 3.33 -14.85
CA ASN A 155 -12.14 3.80 -14.67
C ASN A 155 -12.08 5.19 -14.02
N ARG A 156 -12.94 6.12 -14.43
CA ARG A 156 -13.04 7.46 -13.82
C ARG A 156 -13.43 7.39 -12.35
N ILE A 157 -14.43 6.56 -12.02
CA ILE A 157 -14.87 6.34 -10.63
C ILE A 157 -13.73 5.73 -9.81
N SER A 158 -13.07 4.69 -10.34
CA SER A 158 -11.97 4.02 -9.65
C SER A 158 -10.78 4.95 -9.41
N THR A 159 -10.45 5.79 -10.39
CA THR A 159 -9.39 6.81 -10.27
C THR A 159 -9.75 7.84 -9.20
N SER A 160 -10.99 8.32 -9.19
CA SER A 160 -11.48 9.29 -8.19
C SER A 160 -11.43 8.72 -6.77
N ILE A 161 -11.83 7.46 -6.59
CA ILE A 161 -11.72 6.75 -5.31
C ILE A 161 -10.24 6.62 -4.91
N GLY A 162 -9.36 6.23 -5.83
CA GLY A 162 -7.92 6.10 -5.58
C GLY A 162 -7.29 7.40 -5.08
N ILE A 163 -7.59 8.52 -5.75
CA ILE A 163 -7.14 9.85 -5.33
C ILE A 163 -7.66 10.19 -3.92
N GLY A 164 -8.95 9.94 -3.64
CA GLY A 164 -9.55 10.17 -2.32
C GLY A 164 -8.86 9.37 -1.21
N ILE A 165 -8.49 8.12 -1.48
CA ILE A 165 -7.75 7.27 -0.52
C ILE A 165 -6.36 7.84 -0.25
N ILE A 166 -5.62 8.25 -1.28
CA ILE A 166 -4.29 8.84 -1.14
C ILE A 166 -4.35 10.13 -0.30
N LEU A 167 -5.33 10.99 -0.58
CA LEU A 167 -5.53 12.22 0.19
C LEU A 167 -5.87 11.93 1.65
N LEU A 168 -6.75 10.95 1.91
CA LEU A 168 -7.11 10.54 3.26
C LEU A 168 -5.90 10.00 4.04
N ILE A 169 -5.08 9.14 3.42
CA ILE A 169 -3.86 8.60 4.03
C ILE A 169 -2.88 9.74 4.31
N THR A 170 -2.68 10.64 3.36
CA THR A 170 -1.79 11.80 3.55
C THR A 170 -2.25 12.66 4.72
N PHE A 171 -3.55 12.92 4.80
CA PHE A 171 -4.14 13.69 5.88
C PHE A 171 -3.97 13.00 7.25
N THR A 172 -4.22 11.71 7.36
CA THR A 172 -4.02 10.97 8.61
C THR A 172 -2.55 10.89 9.00
N CYS A 173 -1.63 10.76 8.04
CA CYS A 173 -0.19 10.82 8.30
C CYS A 173 0.24 12.19 8.85
N ILE A 174 -0.29 13.29 8.31
CA ILE A 174 0.00 14.64 8.82
C ILE A 174 -0.49 14.79 10.27
N LEU A 175 -1.74 14.37 10.55
CA LEU A 175 -2.29 14.42 11.90
C LEU A 175 -1.47 13.55 12.87
N PHE A 176 -1.14 12.33 12.47
CA PHE A 176 -0.32 11.43 13.26
C PHE A 176 1.07 12.02 13.52
N SER A 177 1.72 12.60 12.51
CA SER A 177 3.03 13.24 12.65
C SER A 177 2.98 14.41 13.64
N PHE A 178 1.91 15.21 13.62
CA PHE A 178 1.75 16.32 14.54
C PHE A 178 1.57 15.83 15.99
N THR A 179 0.71 14.84 16.20
CA THR A 179 0.51 14.23 17.52
C THR A 179 1.78 13.56 18.03
N PHE A 180 2.48 12.80 17.17
CA PHE A 180 3.74 12.15 17.53
C PHE A 180 4.83 13.14 17.91
N SER A 181 4.96 14.23 17.14
CA SER A 181 5.91 15.30 17.46
C SER A 181 5.61 15.95 18.81
N LYS A 182 4.35 16.30 19.07
CA LYS A 182 3.92 16.94 20.33
C LYS A 182 4.10 16.04 21.55
N ASN A 183 3.81 14.76 21.41
CA ASN A 183 3.68 13.84 22.53
C ASN A 183 4.96 13.04 22.82
N VAL A 184 5.85 12.91 21.82
CA VAL A 184 7.09 12.12 21.93
C VAL A 184 8.31 12.97 21.63
N THR A 185 8.39 13.56 20.42
CA THR A 185 9.61 14.26 19.99
C THR A 185 9.92 15.48 20.85
N ASN A 186 8.96 16.39 21.05
CA ASN A 186 9.18 17.62 21.79
C ASN A 186 9.50 17.37 23.29
N PRO A 187 8.78 16.51 24.03
CA PRO A 187 9.13 16.22 25.42
C PRO A 187 10.51 15.57 25.57
N LEU A 188 10.93 14.72 24.61
CA LEU A 188 12.29 14.16 24.61
C LEU A 188 13.36 15.21 24.36
N GLU A 189 13.10 16.18 23.47
CA GLU A 189 13.99 17.32 23.26
C GLU A 189 14.11 18.20 24.52
N HIS A 190 12.98 18.50 25.19
CA HIS A 190 12.98 19.21 26.47
C HIS A 190 13.75 18.46 27.56
N LEU A 191 13.60 17.13 27.64
CA LEU A 191 14.35 16.30 28.57
C LEU A 191 15.86 16.35 28.28
N LEU A 192 16.25 16.30 27.01
CA LEU A 192 17.65 16.40 26.60
C LEU A 192 18.27 17.74 27.02
N ILE A 193 17.53 18.85 26.86
CA ILE A 193 17.97 20.17 27.31
C ILE A 193 18.16 20.20 28.84
N ALA A 194 17.19 19.67 29.59
CA ALA A 194 17.28 19.63 31.06
C ALA A 194 18.46 18.76 31.56
N VAL A 195 18.75 17.64 30.89
CA VAL A 195 19.93 16.82 31.19
C VAL A 195 21.23 17.61 31.01
N GLU A 196 21.34 18.41 29.95
CA GLU A 196 22.53 19.23 29.72
C GLU A 196 22.69 20.35 30.77
N ASP A 197 21.59 20.93 31.28
CA ASP A 197 21.61 21.89 32.38
C ASP A 197 22.12 21.27 33.69
N VAL A 198 21.66 20.05 34.00
CA VAL A 198 22.10 19.29 35.17
C VAL A 198 23.59 18.98 35.08
N LYS A 199 24.08 18.59 33.90
CA LYS A 199 25.51 18.34 33.65
C LYS A 199 26.37 19.58 33.89
N ARG A 200 25.82 20.79 33.71
CA ARG A 200 26.49 22.06 34.01
C ARG A 200 26.39 22.48 35.49
N GLY A 201 25.77 21.65 36.34
CA GLY A 201 25.62 21.88 37.78
C GLY A 201 24.33 22.58 38.19
N ASN A 202 23.37 22.78 37.27
CA ASN A 202 22.07 23.36 37.61
C ASN A 202 21.06 22.28 38.03
N PHE A 203 21.01 21.97 39.33
CA PHE A 203 20.08 20.97 39.90
C PHE A 203 18.67 21.53 40.21
N SER A 204 18.38 22.76 39.81
CA SER A 204 17.05 23.37 39.98
C SER A 204 16.12 23.12 38.79
N THR A 205 16.65 22.60 37.67
CA THR A 205 15.83 22.33 36.48
C THR A 205 14.83 21.21 36.72
N ARG A 206 13.65 21.31 36.12
CA ARG A 206 12.56 20.32 36.21
C ARG A 206 11.89 20.19 34.86
N VAL A 207 11.44 18.98 34.53
CA VAL A 207 10.74 18.69 33.27
C VAL A 207 9.31 18.31 33.60
N GLU A 208 8.35 19.12 33.15
CA GLU A 208 6.92 18.82 33.28
C GLU A 208 6.40 18.26 31.96
N ILE A 209 6.10 16.96 31.95
CA ILE A 209 5.55 16.27 30.78
C ILE A 209 4.07 16.03 31.08
N LYS A 210 3.20 16.76 30.39
CA LYS A 210 1.74 16.74 30.61
C LYS A 210 1.01 15.59 29.91
N ASP A 211 1.75 14.67 29.31
CA ASP A 211 1.17 13.57 28.53
C ASP A 211 1.09 12.29 29.35
N THR A 212 0.34 11.30 28.88
CA THR A 212 0.23 9.99 29.54
C THR A 212 1.01 8.94 28.76
N GLY A 213 1.99 8.28 29.39
CA GLY A 213 2.74 7.20 28.74
C GLY A 213 4.15 6.98 29.27
N GLU A 214 4.99 6.31 28.49
CA GLU A 214 6.38 6.02 28.85
C GLU A 214 7.23 7.29 28.97
N VAL A 215 6.93 8.31 28.16
CA VAL A 215 7.67 9.58 28.17
C VAL A 215 7.40 10.38 29.46
N GLU A 216 6.17 10.36 29.97
CA GLU A 216 5.82 10.94 31.28
C GLU A 216 6.58 10.27 32.42
N LYS A 217 6.57 8.93 32.43
CA LYS A 217 7.31 8.15 33.44
C LYS A 217 8.80 8.48 33.42
N LEU A 218 9.38 8.66 32.23
CA LEU A 218 10.77 9.06 32.07
C LEU A 218 11.02 10.47 32.64
N GLY A 219 10.14 11.43 32.37
CA GLY A 219 10.22 12.79 32.94
C GLY A 219 10.12 12.80 34.47
N SER A 220 9.21 12.01 35.04
CA SER A 220 9.05 11.87 36.49
C SER A 220 10.28 11.23 37.14
N ALA A 221 10.79 10.14 36.58
CA ALA A 221 12.01 9.50 37.07
C ALA A 221 13.23 10.44 37.01
N PHE A 222 13.34 11.25 35.95
CA PHE A 222 14.37 12.28 35.85
C PHE A 222 14.24 13.31 36.99
N ASN A 223 13.03 13.84 37.24
CA ASN A 223 12.83 14.80 38.33
C ASN A 223 13.16 14.23 39.71
N GLU A 224 12.81 12.97 39.98
CA GLU A 224 13.18 12.27 41.22
C GLU A 224 14.70 12.16 41.38
N MET A 225 15.42 11.82 40.31
CA MET A 225 16.88 11.78 40.30
C MET A 225 17.49 13.16 40.64
N ILE A 226 16.96 14.25 40.06
CA ILE A 226 17.48 15.59 40.34
C ILE A 226 17.18 16.02 41.79
N LEU A 227 16.04 15.63 42.34
CA LEU A 227 15.73 15.86 43.76
C LEU A 227 16.73 15.13 44.67
N ALA A 228 17.05 13.86 44.37
CA ALA A 228 18.02 13.09 45.13
C ALA A 228 19.42 13.72 45.10
N ILE A 229 19.88 14.16 43.91
CA ILE A 229 21.17 14.85 43.75
C ILE A 229 21.20 16.16 44.54
N SER A 230 20.15 16.99 44.44
CA SER A 230 20.08 18.27 45.14
C SER A 230 20.08 18.10 46.66
N SER A 231 19.34 17.12 47.18
CA SER A 231 19.34 16.78 48.60
C SER A 231 20.73 16.31 49.08
N SER A 232 21.39 15.44 48.31
CA SER A 232 22.75 14.97 48.62
C SER A 232 23.77 16.11 48.62
N GLN A 233 23.69 17.04 47.67
CA GLN A 233 24.56 18.22 47.63
C GLN A 233 24.33 19.15 48.84
N SER A 234 23.08 19.32 49.27
CA SER A 234 22.72 20.10 50.47
C SER A 234 23.26 19.46 51.74
N GLU A 235 23.17 18.14 51.87
CA GLU A 235 23.77 17.40 53.00
C GLU A 235 25.29 17.53 53.03
N LEU A 236 25.97 17.36 51.89
CA LEU A 236 27.42 17.54 51.79
C LEU A 236 27.86 18.97 52.17
N ASN A 237 27.09 19.99 51.76
CA ASN A 237 27.39 21.37 52.14
C ASN A 237 27.23 21.58 53.65
N LYS A 238 26.18 21.03 54.27
CA LYS A 238 25.99 21.09 55.74
C LYS A 238 27.11 20.39 56.50
N GLU A 239 27.54 19.21 56.04
CA GLU A 239 28.68 18.52 56.64
C GLU A 239 29.97 19.33 56.52
N ARG A 240 30.21 19.95 55.36
CA ARG A 240 31.35 20.84 55.15
C ARG A 240 31.31 22.06 56.06
N ASP A 241 30.15 22.67 56.25
CA ASP A 241 29.98 23.81 57.16
C ASP A 241 30.22 23.40 58.62
N ASN A 242 29.68 22.26 59.04
CA ASN A 242 29.91 21.70 60.38
C ASN A 242 31.39 21.38 60.63
N LEU A 243 32.07 20.81 59.62
CA LEU A 243 33.51 20.54 59.69
C LEU A 243 34.31 21.84 59.78
N SER A 244 33.93 22.88 59.03
CA SER A 244 34.52 24.21 59.09
C SER A 244 34.37 24.84 60.48
N LEU A 245 33.16 24.79 61.06
CA LEU A 245 32.90 25.27 62.42
C LEU A 245 33.70 24.49 63.47
N SER A 246 33.78 23.17 63.33
CA SER A 246 34.58 22.32 64.22
C SER A 246 36.07 22.65 64.13
N ASN A 247 36.60 22.92 62.94
CA ASN A 247 37.99 23.36 62.75
C ASN A 247 38.25 24.71 63.44
N ILE A 248 37.35 25.69 63.30
CA ILE A 248 37.46 26.99 63.99
C ILE A 248 37.45 26.79 65.52
N GLU A 249 36.60 25.90 66.03
CA GLU A 249 36.57 25.60 67.47
C GLU A 249 37.87 24.93 67.95
N LEU A 250 38.42 24.00 67.17
CA LEU A 250 39.70 23.35 67.47
C LEU A 250 40.85 24.35 67.47
N GLU A 251 40.92 25.26 66.50
CA GLU A 251 41.93 26.33 66.47
C GLU A 251 41.85 27.21 67.71
N LYS A 252 40.63 27.58 68.14
CA LYS A 252 40.42 28.34 69.37
C LYS A 252 40.90 27.58 70.61
N LYS A 253 40.60 26.29 70.72
CA LYS A 253 41.09 25.44 71.82
C LYS A 253 42.61 25.31 71.84
N ILE A 254 43.24 25.18 70.66
CA ILE A 254 44.71 25.16 70.55
C ILE A 254 45.30 26.47 71.06
N ALA A 255 44.76 27.63 70.63
CA ALA A 255 45.22 28.93 71.11
C ALA A 255 45.05 29.12 72.62
N GLU A 256 43.96 28.61 73.20
CA GLU A 256 43.75 28.61 74.66
C GLU A 256 44.79 27.74 75.38
N LEU A 257 45.08 26.54 74.87
CA LEU A 257 46.10 25.65 75.41
C LEU A 257 47.50 26.25 75.33
N GLU A 258 47.87 26.89 74.22
CA GLU A 258 49.14 27.61 74.07
C GLU A 258 49.27 28.75 75.09
N LYS A 259 48.18 29.50 75.32
CA LYS A 259 48.15 30.55 76.33
C LYS A 259 48.34 29.99 77.75
N ILE A 260 47.68 28.87 78.07
CA ILE A 260 47.85 28.17 79.34
C ILE A 260 49.29 27.67 79.49
N GLN A 261 49.85 27.05 78.45
CA GLN A 261 51.23 26.57 78.44
C GLN A 261 52.21 27.71 78.74
N LYS A 262 52.04 28.87 78.08
CA LYS A 262 52.86 30.06 78.35
C LYS A 262 52.76 30.52 79.81
N LEU A 263 51.54 30.58 80.37
CA LEU A 263 51.34 30.93 81.78
C LEU A 263 51.98 29.93 82.76
N VAL A 264 51.95 28.63 82.43
CA VAL A 264 52.59 27.58 83.24
C VAL A 264 54.11 27.73 83.19
N VAL A 265 54.70 27.94 82.00
CA VAL A 265 56.14 28.19 81.84
C VAL A 265 56.57 29.44 82.62
N ASP A 266 55.81 30.54 82.51
CA ASP A 266 56.07 31.78 83.26
C ASP A 266 56.02 31.55 84.77
N ARG A 267 55.05 30.74 85.25
CA ARG A 267 54.96 30.34 86.66
C ARG A 267 56.19 29.52 87.09
N GLU A 268 56.64 28.56 86.29
CA GLU A 268 57.81 27.74 86.61
C GLU A 268 59.08 28.58 86.66
N LEU A 269 59.30 29.47 85.68
CA LEU A 269 60.43 30.39 85.68
C LEU A 269 60.44 31.27 86.94
N LYS A 270 59.28 31.79 87.34
CA LYS A 270 59.13 32.58 88.56
C LYS A 270 59.38 31.76 89.82
N MET A 271 58.95 30.49 89.85
CA MET A 271 59.24 29.57 90.95
C MET A 271 60.74 29.24 91.05
N ILE A 272 61.44 29.10 89.93
CA ILE A 272 62.89 28.94 89.89
C ILE A 272 63.58 30.19 90.45
N GLU A 273 63.13 31.39 90.04
CA GLU A 273 63.66 32.66 90.54
C GLU A 273 63.42 32.82 92.06
N LEU A 274 62.22 32.48 92.55
CA LEU A 274 61.89 32.51 93.97
C LEU A 274 62.72 31.51 94.77
N LYS A 275 62.92 30.28 94.27
CA LYS A 275 63.80 29.29 94.90
C LYS A 275 65.25 29.79 94.97
N ARG A 276 65.74 30.49 93.93
CA ARG A 276 67.07 31.13 93.95
C ARG A 276 67.14 32.22 95.03
N LYS A 277 66.14 33.11 95.12
CA LYS A 277 66.06 34.15 96.17
C LYS A 277 65.99 33.57 97.59
N ILE A 278 65.23 32.48 97.80
CA ILE A 278 65.19 31.79 99.10
C ILE A 278 66.57 31.21 99.46
N LYS A 279 67.32 30.70 98.47
CA LYS A 279 68.71 30.23 98.68
C LYS A 279 69.67 31.37 99.02
N GLU A 280 69.48 32.55 98.44
CA GLU A 280 70.26 33.77 98.74
C GLU A 280 69.93 34.35 100.13
N ILE A 281 68.68 34.27 100.57
CA ILE A 281 68.23 34.73 101.91
C ILE A 281 68.60 33.70 103.00
N GLY A 282 68.49 32.40 102.72
CA GLY A 282 68.92 31.34 103.63
C GLY A 282 70.44 31.25 103.84
N GLY A 283 71.23 31.92 102.99
CA GLY A 283 72.69 32.05 103.12
C GLY A 283 73.14 33.20 104.04
N LYS A 284 72.23 34.02 104.57
CA LYS A 284 72.54 35.07 105.55
C LYS A 284 71.71 34.87 106.82
N SER A 285 72.24 34.04 107.72
CA SER A 285 71.95 34.16 109.15
C SER A 285 73.27 34.29 109.92
N PRO A 286 73.32 35.17 110.93
CA PRO A 286 74.53 35.88 111.32
C PRO A 286 75.39 35.11 112.32
N LYS A 287 76.71 35.30 112.22
CA LYS A 287 77.57 35.45 113.39
C LYS A 287 78.19 36.83 113.34
#